data_AF-D2DT66-F1
#
_entry.id   AF-D2DT66-F1
#
_cell.length_a   1.000
_cell.length_b   1.000
_cell.length_c   1.000
_cell.angle_alpha   90.00
_cell.angle_beta   90.00
_cell.angle_gamma   90.00
#
_symmetry.space_group_name_H-M   'P 1'
#
loop_
_entity.id
_entity.type
_entity.pdbx_description
1 polymer ?
#
loop_
_entity_poly.entity_id
_entity_poly.type
_entity_poly.pdbx_seq_one_letter_code
_entity_poly.pdbx_strand_id
1 'polypeptide(L)'
;MPAPAAARDGSPGPNRLKSFKNAGKNMEEMRRRRQETSIELRKAKKDDQLLKRRNVTLDDPGSPLQEQNASGPALSLEEIINGITSNDSSTS
;
A
#
# COMPACT_ATOMS: atom_id res chain seq x y z
N MET A 1 46.92 19.84 45.10
CA MET A 1 45.76 19.22 44.41
C MET A 1 46.11 19.03 42.94
N PRO A 2 46.44 17.83 42.46
CA PRO A 2 46.61 17.59 41.02
C PRO A 2 45.26 17.30 40.33
N ALA A 3 45.10 17.78 39.09
CA ALA A 3 43.87 17.66 38.29
C ALA A 3 43.61 16.22 37.79
N PRO A 4 42.35 15.81 37.53
CA PRO A 4 42.04 14.46 37.11
C PRO A 4 42.41 14.23 35.64
N ALA A 5 43.22 13.20 35.39
CA ALA A 5 43.52 12.72 34.05
C ALA A 5 42.25 12.20 33.37
N ALA A 6 41.84 12.81 32.27
CA ALA A 6 40.76 12.31 31.43
C ALA A 6 41.13 10.89 30.95
N ALA A 7 40.38 9.90 31.40
CA ALA A 7 40.52 8.52 30.96
C ALA A 7 40.40 8.47 29.42
N ARG A 8 41.50 8.15 28.75
CA ARG A 8 41.50 7.79 27.33
C ARG A 8 40.90 6.39 27.24
N ASP A 9 39.58 6.31 27.35
CA ASP A 9 38.85 5.05 27.18
C ASP A 9 38.91 4.65 25.70
N GLY A 10 39.89 3.82 25.36
CA GLY A 10 40.02 3.19 24.04
C GLY A 10 38.98 2.10 23.79
N SER A 11 38.02 1.90 24.71
CA SER A 11 36.93 0.95 24.54
C SER A 11 36.01 1.39 23.40
N PRO A 12 35.74 0.51 22.41
CA PRO A 12 34.70 0.76 21.42
C PRO A 12 33.37 1.02 22.15
N GLY A 13 32.82 2.23 21.98
CA GLY A 13 31.52 2.57 22.56
C GLY A 13 30.43 1.55 22.17
N PRO A 14 29.34 1.45 22.95
CA PRO A 14 28.36 0.36 22.87
C PRO A 14 27.73 0.19 21.48
N ASN A 15 27.60 1.26 20.69
CA ASN A 15 27.15 1.18 19.29
C ASN A 15 28.18 0.49 18.39
N ARG A 16 29.47 0.81 18.54
CA ARG A 16 30.55 0.18 17.77
C ARG A 16 30.67 -1.30 18.11
N LEU A 17 30.43 -1.67 19.37
CA LEU A 17 30.42 -3.07 19.79
C LEU A 17 29.23 -3.85 19.19
N LYS A 18 28.03 -3.27 19.13
CA LYS A 18 26.87 -3.88 18.46
C LYS A 18 27.09 -4.07 16.96
N SER A 19 27.80 -3.16 16.31
CA SER A 19 28.15 -3.29 14.88
C SER A 19 29.31 -4.27 14.61
N PHE A 20 30.03 -4.72 15.65
CA PHE A 20 31.15 -5.64 15.47
C PHE A 20 30.66 -7.08 15.26
N LYS A 21 31.05 -7.67 14.12
CA LYS A 21 30.71 -9.04 13.73
C LYS A 21 29.20 -9.29 13.82
N ASN A 22 28.79 -10.19 14.72
CA ASN A 22 27.40 -10.58 14.94
C ASN A 22 26.89 -10.17 16.33
N ALA A 23 27.65 -9.37 17.10
CA ALA A 23 27.31 -9.03 18.48
C ALA A 23 25.98 -8.27 18.61
N GLY A 24 25.61 -7.47 17.60
CA GLY A 24 24.32 -6.78 17.53
C GLY A 24 23.16 -7.61 16.97
N LYS A 25 23.39 -8.82 16.47
CA LYS A 25 22.32 -9.70 15.96
C LYS A 25 21.63 -10.45 17.11
N ASN A 26 21.14 -9.70 18.09
CA ASN A 26 20.35 -10.28 19.18
C ASN A 26 18.91 -10.58 18.71
N MET A 27 18.18 -11.35 19.51
CA MET A 27 16.80 -11.76 19.19
C MET A 27 15.87 -10.55 18.96
N GLU A 28 16.04 -9.49 19.75
CA GLU A 28 15.25 -8.26 19.63
C GLU A 28 15.52 -7.50 18.33
N GLU A 29 16.78 -7.37 17.93
CA GLU A 29 17.20 -6.78 16.65
C GLU A 29 16.61 -7.57 15.48
N MET A 30 16.67 -8.91 15.54
CA MET A 30 16.09 -9.76 14.49
C MET A 30 14.56 -9.62 14.43
N ARG A 31 13.89 -9.51 15.58
CA ARG A 31 12.45 -9.24 15.65
C ARG A 31 12.12 -7.88 15.04
N ARG A 32 12.86 -6.82 15.39
CA ARG A 32 12.69 -5.47 14.84
C ARG A 32 12.83 -5.47 13.31
N ARG A 33 13.90 -6.08 12.79
CA ARG A 33 14.14 -6.18 11.33
C ARG A 33 13.03 -6.90 10.59
N ARG A 34 12.49 -7.99 11.14
CA ARG A 34 11.35 -8.71 10.54
C ARG A 34 10.11 -7.82 10.45
N GLN A 35 9.85 -7.01 11.47
CA GLN A 35 8.72 -6.08 11.47
C GLN A 35 8.91 -4.96 10.45
N GLU A 36 10.10 -4.33 10.45
CA GLU A 36 10.47 -3.30 9.47
C GLU A 36 10.27 -3.81 8.03
N THR A 37 10.79 -5.00 7.73
CA THR A 37 10.64 -5.64 6.41
C THR A 37 9.17 -5.90 6.05
N SER A 38 8.36 -6.37 7.00
CA SER A 38 6.93 -6.61 6.76
C SER A 38 6.15 -5.32 6.47
N ILE A 39 6.52 -4.22 7.13
CA ILE A 39 5.92 -2.91 6.90
C ILE A 39 6.31 -2.39 5.51
N GLU A 40 7.58 -2.48 5.17
CA GLU A 40 8.09 -2.08 3.85
C GLU A 40 7.39 -2.83 2.72
N LEU A 41 7.26 -4.15 2.82
CA LEU A 41 6.54 -4.96 1.83
C LEU A 41 5.07 -4.56 1.68
N ARG A 42 4.38 -4.26 2.78
CA ARG A 42 2.98 -3.80 2.73
C ARG A 42 2.87 -2.42 2.08
N LYS A 43 3.77 -1.51 2.43
CA LYS A 43 3.81 -0.17 1.83
C LYS A 43 4.10 -0.25 0.33
N ALA A 44 5.09 -1.05 -0.08
CA ALA A 44 5.41 -1.25 -1.49
C ALA A 44 4.21 -1.80 -2.29
N LYS A 45 3.49 -2.80 -1.75
CA LYS A 45 2.27 -3.32 -2.39
C LYS A 45 1.17 -2.26 -2.51
N LYS A 46 0.96 -1.47 -1.46
CA LYS A 46 -0.02 -0.37 -1.48
C LYS A 46 0.37 0.71 -2.49
N ASP A 47 1.64 1.08 -2.54
CA ASP A 47 2.16 2.10 -3.43
C ASP A 47 2.08 1.66 -4.90
N ASP A 48 2.37 0.39 -5.20
CA ASP A 48 2.18 -0.22 -6.53
C ASP A 48 0.70 -0.24 -6.94
N GLN A 49 -0.19 -0.68 -6.04
CA GLN A 49 -1.64 -0.65 -6.31
C GLN A 49 -2.12 0.77 -6.57
N LEU A 50 -1.67 1.75 -5.78
CA LEU A 50 -2.06 3.14 -5.95
C LEU A 50 -1.50 3.72 -7.26
N LEU A 51 -0.25 3.41 -7.60
CA LEU A 51 0.37 3.84 -8.86
C LEU A 51 -0.43 3.34 -10.07
N LYS A 52 -0.87 2.07 -10.06
CA LYS A 52 -1.73 1.51 -11.10
C LYS A 52 -3.07 2.23 -11.24
N ARG A 53 -3.63 2.73 -10.12
CA ARG A 53 -4.93 3.44 -10.10
C ARG A 53 -4.83 4.93 -10.40
N ARG A 54 -3.66 5.56 -10.24
CA ARG A 54 -3.49 7.02 -10.44
C ARG A 54 -3.75 7.48 -11.88
N ASN A 55 -3.61 6.59 -12.86
CA ASN A 55 -3.87 6.90 -14.27
C ASN A 55 -5.25 6.42 -14.74
N VAL A 56 -6.09 5.91 -13.83
CA VAL A 56 -7.45 5.51 -14.13
C VAL A 56 -8.36 6.68 -13.74
N THR A 57 -8.84 7.42 -14.74
CA THR A 57 -9.99 8.30 -14.58
C THR A 57 -11.17 7.46 -14.09
N LEU A 58 -11.74 7.79 -12.93
CA LEU A 58 -12.88 7.06 -12.36
C LEU A 58 -14.13 7.11 -13.25
N ASP A 59 -14.16 8.03 -14.21
CA ASP A 59 -15.23 8.21 -15.21
C ASP A 59 -14.88 7.63 -16.59
N ASP A 60 -13.96 6.67 -16.70
CA ASP A 60 -13.75 5.93 -17.95
C ASP A 60 -14.71 4.71 -18.02
N PRO A 61 -15.80 4.78 -18.79
CA PRO A 61 -16.81 3.71 -18.85
C PRO A 61 -16.29 2.41 -19.48
N GLY A 62 -15.03 2.36 -19.93
CA GLY A 62 -14.37 1.18 -20.51
C GLY A 62 -13.30 0.52 -19.62
N SER A 63 -13.09 0.96 -18.37
CA SER A 63 -12.06 0.37 -17.51
C SER A 63 -12.49 -1.02 -17.01
N PRO A 64 -11.73 -2.11 -17.28
CA PRO A 64 -12.07 -3.48 -16.82
C PRO A 64 -12.14 -3.63 -15.30
N LEU A 65 -11.73 -2.59 -14.56
CA LEU A 65 -11.76 -2.56 -13.10
C LEU A 65 -13.14 -2.18 -12.52
N GLN A 66 -14.08 -1.69 -13.35
CA GLN A 66 -15.42 -1.30 -12.90
C GLN A 66 -16.35 -2.52 -12.74
N GLU A 67 -16.13 -3.57 -13.53
CA GLU A 67 -17.00 -4.75 -13.57
C GLU A 67 -16.90 -5.64 -12.32
N GLN A 68 -15.86 -5.49 -11.49
CA GLN A 68 -15.78 -6.21 -10.22
C GLN A 68 -16.57 -5.55 -9.07
N ASN A 69 -17.20 -4.39 -9.29
CA ASN A 69 -18.06 -3.77 -8.27
C ASN A 69 -19.39 -3.21 -8.79
N ALA A 70 -19.71 -3.37 -10.09
CA ALA A 70 -21.03 -3.03 -10.64
C ALA A 70 -21.41 -4.06 -11.70
N SER A 71 -22.04 -5.15 -11.28
CA SER A 71 -22.58 -6.18 -12.16
C SER A 71 -23.84 -5.65 -12.88
N GLY A 72 -23.66 -4.99 -14.03
CA GLY A 72 -24.71 -4.76 -15.02
C GLY A 72 -24.78 -3.33 -15.56
N PRO A 73 -25.26 -3.11 -16.81
CA PRO A 73 -25.48 -1.77 -17.34
C PRO A 73 -26.50 -1.04 -16.47
N ALA A 74 -26.12 0.12 -15.93
CA ALA A 74 -27.05 1.01 -15.26
C ALA A 74 -27.97 1.66 -16.30
N LEU A 75 -29.04 0.94 -16.68
CA LEU A 75 -30.10 1.50 -17.53
C LEU A 75 -30.73 2.70 -16.79
N SER A 76 -30.91 3.81 -17.51
CA SER A 76 -31.58 4.97 -16.93
C SER A 76 -33.05 4.65 -16.65
N LEU A 77 -33.61 5.27 -15.61
CA LEU A 77 -35.01 5.04 -15.23
C LEU A 77 -35.96 5.41 -16.39
N GLU A 78 -35.64 6.45 -17.15
CA GLU A 78 -36.37 6.84 -18.37
C GLU A 78 -36.38 5.74 -19.45
N GLU A 79 -35.25 5.09 -19.74
CA GLU A 79 -35.20 4.02 -20.77
C GLU A 79 -36.07 2.83 -20.42
N ILE A 80 -36.12 2.47 -19.13
CA ILE A 80 -36.94 1.37 -18.63
C ILE A 80 -38.43 1.72 -18.80
N ILE A 81 -38.83 2.96 -18.45
CA ILE A 81 -40.23 3.42 -18.58
C ILE A 81 -40.65 3.48 -20.05
N ASN A 82 -39.79 3.95 -20.94
CA ASN A 82 -40.09 4.01 -22.38
C ASN A 82 -40.24 2.62 -23.00
N GLY A 83 -39.42 1.65 -22.61
CA GLY A 83 -39.54 0.27 -23.10
C GLY A 83 -40.84 -0.42 -22.68
N ILE A 84 -41.39 -0.07 -21.51
CA ILE A 84 -42.65 -0.66 -20.98
C ILE A 84 -43.88 0.05 -21.57
N THR A 85 -43.78 1.35 -21.85
CA THR A 85 -44.91 2.17 -22.33
C THR A 85 -44.98 2.30 -23.85
N SER A 86 -43.95 1.85 -24.57
CA SER A 86 -43.97 1.73 -26.03
C SER A 86 -44.99 0.66 -26.46
N ASN A 87 -46.23 1.08 -26.64
CA ASN A 87 -47.29 0.28 -27.23
C ASN A 87 -46.91 -0.02 -28.70
N ASP A 88 -46.51 -1.25 -29.00
CA ASP A 88 -46.24 -1.71 -30.37
C ASP A 88 -47.53 -1.63 -31.20
N SER A 89 -47.70 -0.53 -31.92
CA SER A 89 -48.81 -0.29 -32.82
C SER A 89 -48.30 0.07 -34.21
N SER A 90 -47.82 -0.94 -34.95
CA SER A 90 -47.90 -1.03 -36.42
C SER A 90 -47.11 -2.27 -36.87
N THR A 91 -47.70 -3.45 -37.06
CA THR A 91 -48.50 -3.92 -38.23
C THR A 91 -47.91 -3.60 -39.61
N SER A 92 -47.25 -4.58 -40.24
CA SER A 92 -47.55 -5.13 -41.58
C SER A 92 -46.58 -6.26 -41.94
#